data_AF-A0A5K1A7Z6-F1
#
_entry.id   AF-A0A5K1A7Z6-F1
#
_cell.length_a   1.000
_cell.length_b   1.000
_cell.length_c   1.000
_cell.angle_alpha   90.00
_cell.angle_beta   90.00
_cell.angle_gamma   90.00
#
_symmetry.space_group_name_H-M   'P 1'
#
loop_
_entity.id
_entity.type
_entity.pdbx_description
1 polymer ?
#
loop_
_entity_poly.entity_id
_entity_poly.type
_entity_poly.pdbx_seq_one_letter_code
_entity_poly.pdbx_strand_id
1 'polypeptide(L)' 'TGSRTIDLEITTLSSTHHVEMTPSDVGFQDRYIVQEVIKEMAKSRPIETKGKKGFK' A
#
# COMPACT_ATOMS: atom_id res chain seq x y z
N THR A 1 -2.79 -26.34 6.12
CA THR A 1 -3.31 -25.13 6.77
C THR A 1 -3.97 -24.29 5.69
N GLY A 2 -5.31 -24.18 5.70
CA GLY A 2 -6.05 -23.55 4.61
C GLY A 2 -5.76 -22.06 4.51
N SER A 3 -5.30 -21.60 3.35
CA SER A 3 -5.25 -20.18 3.02
C SER A 3 -6.69 -19.69 2.90
N ARG A 4 -7.08 -18.73 3.73
CA ARG A 4 -8.41 -18.10 3.67
C ARG A 4 -8.27 -16.82 2.84
N THR A 5 -8.87 -16.81 1.66
CA THR A 5 -8.95 -15.62 0.81
C THR A 5 -10.08 -14.72 1.29
N ILE A 6 -9.80 -13.44 1.43
CA ILE A 6 -10.76 -12.41 1.83
C ILE A 6 -10.74 -11.36 0.74
N ASP A 7 -11.83 -11.27 -0.02
CA ASP A 7 -11.99 -10.29 -1.08
C ASP A 7 -12.67 -9.05 -0.49
N LEU A 8 -11.98 -7.91 -0.57
CA LEU A 8 -12.41 -6.64 0.00
C LEU A 8 -12.31 -5.56 -1.08
N GLU A 9 -13.34 -4.74 -1.22
CA GLU A 9 -13.33 -3.57 -2.09
C GLU A 9 -13.08 -2.32 -1.23
N ILE A 10 -12.10 -1.51 -1.62
CA ILE A 10 -11.74 -0.28 -0.91
C ILE A 10 -11.56 0.88 -1.90
N THR A 11 -12.10 2.04 -1.53
CA THR A 11 -11.88 3.29 -2.26
C THR A 11 -10.63 3.96 -1.73
N THR A 12 -9.71 4.32 -2.62
CA THR A 12 -8.49 5.06 -2.27
C THR A 12 -8.27 6.23 -3.22
N LEU A 13 -7.65 7.30 -2.72
CA LEU A 13 -7.17 8.41 -3.53
C LEU A 13 -5.65 8.35 -3.55
N SER A 14 -5.06 8.10 -4.73
CA SER A 14 -3.59 8.01 -4.86
C SER A 14 -3.01 9.15 -5.68
N SER A 15 -1.80 9.55 -5.29
CA SER A 15 -0.93 10.47 -6.01
C SER A 15 0.48 9.88 -6.04
N THR A 16 1.40 10.54 -6.75
CA THR A 16 2.80 10.09 -6.85
C THR A 16 3.49 10.01 -5.49
N HIS A 17 3.06 10.77 -4.48
CA HIS A 17 3.79 10.93 -3.22
C HIS A 17 3.02 10.47 -1.97
N HIS A 18 1.70 10.29 -2.06
CA HIS A 18 0.88 9.88 -0.93
C HIS A 18 -0.37 9.15 -1.42
N VAL A 19 -0.97 8.38 -0.51
CA VAL A 19 -2.26 7.72 -0.72
C VAL A 19 -3.13 8.00 0.49
N GLU A 20 -4.35 8.46 0.23
CA GLU A 20 -5.39 8.70 1.23
C GLU A 20 -6.44 7.60 1.15
N MET A 21 -6.82 7.08 2.31
CA MET A 21 -7.85 6.05 2.45
C MET A 21 -8.40 5.99 3.87
N THR A 22 -9.60 5.44 3.99
CA THR A 22 -10.25 5.14 5.28
C THR A 22 -10.41 3.62 5.41
N PRO A 23 -9.43 2.92 6.01
CA PRO A 23 -9.44 1.45 6.04
C PRO A 23 -10.62 0.87 6.86
N SER A 24 -11.20 1.67 7.75
CA SER A 24 -12.34 1.27 8.59
C SER A 24 -13.66 1.15 7.83
N ASP A 25 -13.74 1.69 6.61
CA ASP A 25 -14.95 1.62 5.78
C ASP A 25 -15.28 0.18 5.36
N VAL A 26 -14.30 -0.72 5.45
CA VAL A 26 -14.45 -2.15 5.13
C VAL A 26 -14.45 -3.02 6.40
N GLY A 27 -15.00 -2.49 7.49
CA GLY A 27 -15.16 -3.19 8.77
C GLY A 27 -13.85 -3.35 9.55
N PHE A 28 -13.68 -4.45 10.27
CA PHE A 28 -12.56 -4.68 11.20
C PHE A 28 -11.29 -5.24 10.54
N GLN A 29 -11.10 -4.98 9.24
CA GLN A 29 -9.98 -5.52 8.45
C GLN A 29 -8.84 -4.51 8.26
N ASP A 30 -8.84 -3.39 8.99
CA ASP A 30 -7.88 -2.30 8.83
C ASP A 30 -6.42 -2.78 8.74
N ARG A 31 -6.07 -3.69 9.65
CA ARG A 31 -4.72 -4.24 9.75
C ARG A 31 -4.30 -4.97 8.48
N TYR A 32 -5.21 -5.69 7.81
CA TYR A 32 -4.91 -6.41 6.57
C TYR A 32 -4.88 -5.46 5.38
N ILE A 33 -5.80 -4.50 5.33
CA ILE A 33 -5.87 -3.46 4.30
C ILE A 33 -4.57 -2.66 4.25
N VAL A 34 -4.14 -2.10 5.38
CA VAL A 34 -2.90 -1.30 5.46
C VAL A 34 -1.68 -2.13 5.07
N GLN A 35 -1.64 -3.42 5.44
CA GLN A 35 -0.55 -4.30 5.05
C GLN A 35 -0.49 -4.53 3.54
N GLU A 36 -1.63 -4.77 2.88
CA GLU A 36 -1.65 -4.98 1.42
C GLU A 36 -1.26 -3.71 0.66
N VAL A 37 -1.74 -2.55 1.10
CA VAL A 37 -1.39 -1.25 0.51
C VAL A 37 0.12 -0.99 0.60
N ILE A 38 0.74 -1.25 1.76
CA ILE A 38 2.19 -1.10 1.92
C ILE A 38 2.94 -2.08 1.00
N LYS A 39 2.47 -3.32 0.85
CA LYS A 39 3.07 -4.29 -0.09
C LYS A 39 2.96 -3.82 -1.53
N GLU A 40 1.83 -3.24 -1.92
CA GLU A 40 1.63 -2.67 -3.25
C GLU A 40 2.57 -1.48 -3.51
N MET A 41 2.68 -0.56 -2.55
CA MET A 41 3.64 0.56 -2.61
C MET A 41 5.08 0.06 -2.74
N ALA A 42 5.46 -0.98 -2.00
CA ALA A 42 6.79 -1.57 -2.07
C ALA A 42 7.10 -2.26 -3.43
N LYS A 43 6.07 -2.72 -4.16
CA LYS A 43 6.21 -3.26 -5.52
C LYS A 43 6.36 -2.14 -6.56
N SER A 44 5.87 -0.94 -6.27
CA SER A 44 6.00 0.22 -7.16
C SER A 44 7.46 0.70 -7.22
N ARG A 45 7.88 1.21 -8.38
CA ARG A 45 9.26 1.69 -8.57
C ARG A 45 9.51 2.88 -7.63
N PRO A 46 10.70 2.99 -7.01
CA PRO A 46 11.05 4.17 -6.22
C PRO A 46 10.87 5.44 -7.05
N ILE A 47 10.17 6.42 -6.49
CA ILE A 47 9.87 7.72 -7.11
C ILE A 47 11.17 8.49 -7.45
N GLU A 48 12.29 8.14 -6.82
CA GLU A 48 13.62 8.66 -7.15
C GLU A 48 14.64 7.54 -7.39
N THR A 49 15.08 7.38 -8.65
CA THR A 49 16.38 6.79 -9.02
C THR A 49 17.33 7.83 -9.63
N LYS A 50 16.95 9.11 -9.63
CA LYS A 50 17.76 10.22 -10.12
C LYS A 50 18.13 11.13 -8.95
N GLY A 51 19.25 10.86 -8.25
CA GLY A 51 19.89 11.95 -7.50
C GLY A 51 20.57 11.65 -6.17
N LYS A 52 20.61 10.43 -5.64
CA LYS A 52 21.51 10.15 -4.51
C LYS A 52 22.85 9.68 -5.06
N LYS A 53 23.80 10.62 -5.20
CA LYS A 53 25.22 10.31 -5.37
C LYS A 53 25.55 9.19 -4.38
N GLY A 54 26.05 8.06 -4.87
CA GLY A 54 26.61 7.03 -3.99
C GLY A 54 27.60 7.70 -3.06
N PHE A 55 27.44 7.50 -1.75
CA PHE A 55 28.47 7.83 -0.80
C PHE A 55 29.69 6.97 -1.16
N LYS A 56 30.76 7.63 -1.60
CA LYS A 56 32.10 7.05 -1.67
C LYS A 56 32.73 7.07 -0.29
#